data_AF-A0A2C5ZZ41-F1
#
_entry.id   AF-A0A2C5ZZ41-F1
#
_cell.length_a   1.000
_cell.length_b   1.000
_cell.length_c   1.000
_cell.angle_alpha   90.00
_cell.angle_beta   90.00
_cell.angle_gamma   90.00
#
_symmetry.space_group_name_H-M   'P 1'
#
loop_
_entity.id
_entity.type
_entity.pdbx_description
1 polymer ?
#
loop_
_entity_poly.entity_id
_entity_poly.type
_entity_poly.pdbx_seq_one_letter_code
_entity_poly.pdbx_strand_id
1 'polypeptide(L)'
;MILQNAASLRHIALDASHYHPRSEYTASPLDVPMTEEELDAAAKKVNLGRWVYIGAVYGPEPVRKALLEVTKKEMCKVPGSRFFHLEDRTEPHSTLHARAETMKGVPTWDELRWLKHWVPNCTFLSFSPISKVDGKVAMRQYEMAKERFREAKLDFFGIFSIGMREMHNVVCVVYNREDADMRRRVQWLIRTLIRDYAANGWGEFRTHIGLMDQVADTYDFNDHALRRLNESIKDALDPNGILAPGKSGIWPKGYDKTKWALGEDYIK
;
A
#
# COMPACT_ATOMS: atom_id res chain seq x y z
N MET A 1 -19.74 13.30 -11.76
CA MET A 1 -18.94 12.42 -10.90
C MET A 1 -18.83 13.09 -9.54
N ILE A 2 -19.25 12.44 -8.45
CA ILE A 2 -19.31 13.08 -7.12
C ILE A 2 -17.91 13.14 -6.46
N LEU A 3 -17.21 12.01 -6.41
CA LEU A 3 -15.82 11.93 -5.97
C LEU A 3 -14.92 12.23 -7.18
N GLN A 4 -14.24 13.38 -7.18
CA GLN A 4 -13.62 13.90 -8.40
C GLN A 4 -12.15 13.51 -8.57
N ASN A 5 -11.40 13.29 -7.50
CA ASN A 5 -10.02 12.82 -7.56
C ASN A 5 -9.88 11.35 -7.12
N ALA A 6 -8.69 10.80 -7.38
CA ALA A 6 -8.24 9.55 -6.78
C ALA A 6 -8.06 9.73 -5.26
N ALA A 7 -9.15 9.58 -4.53
CA ALA A 7 -9.17 9.64 -3.08
C ALA A 7 -8.49 8.41 -2.47
N SER A 8 -8.17 8.50 -1.18
CA SER A 8 -7.52 7.41 -0.45
C SER A 8 -8.29 7.04 0.80
N LEU A 9 -8.39 5.74 1.10
CA LEU A 9 -8.83 5.20 2.39
C LEU A 9 -7.60 4.61 3.09
N ARG A 10 -7.23 5.21 4.23
CA ARG A 10 -5.94 4.98 4.89
C ARG A 10 -6.15 4.30 6.24
N HIS A 11 -5.34 3.29 6.53
CA HIS A 11 -5.36 2.61 7.82
C HIS A 11 -4.73 3.48 8.91
N ILE A 12 -5.25 3.42 10.14
CA ILE A 12 -4.76 4.26 11.23
C ILE A 12 -3.26 4.11 11.50
N ALA A 13 -2.68 2.91 11.35
CA ALA A 13 -1.24 2.72 11.57
C ALA A 13 -0.40 3.67 10.70
N LEU A 14 -0.80 3.87 9.43
CA LEU A 14 -0.12 4.79 8.53
C LEU A 14 -0.24 6.23 9.01
N ASP A 15 -1.45 6.70 9.30
CA ASP A 15 -1.63 8.09 9.70
C ASP A 15 -1.04 8.36 11.08
N ALA A 16 -1.20 7.47 12.05
CA ALA A 16 -0.59 7.56 13.37
C ALA A 16 0.94 7.64 13.29
N SER A 17 1.55 6.86 12.40
CA SER A 17 3.00 6.87 12.19
C SER A 17 3.54 8.16 11.58
N HIS A 18 2.70 8.98 10.94
CA HIS A 18 3.08 10.30 10.45
C HIS A 18 3.32 11.30 11.60
N TYR A 19 2.52 11.16 12.66
CA TYR A 19 2.51 12.09 13.79
C TYR A 19 3.55 11.71 14.86
N HIS A 20 3.61 10.43 15.24
CA HIS A 20 4.39 9.97 16.38
C HIS A 20 5.08 8.61 16.13
N PRO A 21 6.20 8.34 16.83
CA PRO A 21 6.85 7.03 16.80
C PRO A 21 5.96 5.94 17.39
N ARG A 22 6.22 4.67 17.04
CA ARG A 22 5.47 3.52 17.56
C ARG A 22 5.45 3.45 19.09
N SER A 23 6.57 3.80 19.72
CA SER A 23 6.74 3.79 21.18
C SER A 23 5.81 4.75 21.93
N GLU A 24 5.19 5.70 21.24
CA GLU A 24 4.20 6.61 21.81
C GLU A 24 2.78 6.03 21.84
N TYR A 25 2.58 4.85 21.26
CA TYR A 25 1.29 4.15 21.21
C TYR A 25 1.33 2.79 21.90
N THR A 26 2.50 2.13 21.95
CA THR A 26 2.68 0.84 22.61
C THR A 26 4.08 0.73 23.22
N ALA A 27 4.19 0.04 24.36
CA ALA A 27 5.46 -0.36 24.96
C ALA A 27 5.94 -1.74 24.48
N SER A 28 5.12 -2.43 23.67
CA SER A 28 5.41 -3.78 23.19
C SER A 28 6.66 -3.79 22.29
N PRO A 29 7.48 -4.85 22.34
CA PRO A 29 8.60 -5.05 21.41
C PRO A 29 8.16 -4.99 19.93
N LEU A 30 9.12 -4.77 19.02
CA LEU A 30 8.82 -4.65 17.58
C LEU A 30 8.35 -5.95 16.92
N ASP A 31 8.60 -7.09 17.55
CA ASP A 31 8.11 -8.42 17.11
C ASP A 31 6.79 -8.81 17.80
N VAL A 32 6.11 -7.86 18.42
CA VAL A 32 4.75 -8.01 18.94
C VAL A 32 3.90 -6.96 18.25
N PRO A 33 3.07 -7.34 17.25
CA PRO A 33 2.19 -6.40 16.55
C PRO A 33 1.27 -5.65 17.53
N MET A 34 0.94 -4.40 17.19
CA MET A 34 -0.01 -3.61 17.97
C MET A 34 -1.37 -4.30 18.05
N THR A 35 -1.98 -4.28 19.23
CA THR A 35 -3.30 -4.86 19.44
C THR A 35 -4.39 -3.96 18.85
N GLU A 36 -5.61 -4.49 18.77
CA GLU A 36 -6.73 -3.71 18.26
C GLU A 36 -7.04 -2.50 19.14
N GLU A 37 -6.88 -2.64 20.46
CA GLU A 37 -7.07 -1.61 21.47
C GLU A 37 -5.99 -0.53 21.40
N GLU A 38 -4.74 -0.91 21.12
CA GLU A 38 -3.64 0.03 20.93
C GLU A 38 -3.85 0.86 19.65
N LEU A 39 -4.39 0.25 18.58
CA LEU A 39 -4.76 0.97 17.35
C LEU A 39 -5.94 1.93 17.59
N ASP A 40 -6.93 1.55 18.39
CA ASP A 40 -8.02 2.46 18.78
C ASP A 40 -7.52 3.61 19.67
N ALA A 41 -6.60 3.34 20.59
CA ALA A 41 -5.94 4.35 21.41
C ALA A 41 -5.10 5.31 20.54
N ALA A 42 -4.38 4.79 19.54
CA ALA A 42 -3.65 5.59 18.56
C ALA A 42 -4.60 6.50 17.77
N ALA A 43 -5.72 5.95 17.25
CA ALA A 43 -6.75 6.72 16.55
C ALA A 43 -7.27 7.87 17.42
N LYS A 44 -7.58 7.59 18.68
CA LYS A 44 -8.04 8.60 19.64
C LYS A 44 -6.97 9.67 19.89
N LYS A 45 -5.70 9.28 20.09
CA LYS A 45 -4.59 10.18 20.38
C LYS A 45 -4.35 11.20 19.26
N VAL A 46 -4.42 10.78 17.99
CA VAL A 46 -4.28 11.70 16.83
C VAL A 46 -5.61 12.27 16.33
N ASN A 47 -6.70 12.03 17.07
CA ASN A 47 -8.04 12.49 16.76
C ASN A 47 -8.53 12.07 15.35
N LEU A 48 -8.29 10.82 14.96
CA LEU A 48 -8.70 10.21 13.69
C LEU A 48 -9.59 8.98 13.93
N GLY A 49 -10.09 8.38 12.85
CA GLY A 49 -10.78 7.08 12.88
C GLY A 49 -9.81 5.92 12.62
N ARG A 50 -10.27 4.69 12.80
CA ARG A 50 -9.50 3.47 12.46
C ARG A 50 -9.18 3.37 10.96
N TRP A 51 -10.06 3.94 10.15
CA TRP A 51 -9.87 4.19 8.73
C TRP A 51 -10.19 5.66 8.43
N VAL A 52 -9.37 6.29 7.60
CA VAL A 52 -9.49 7.71 7.25
C VAL A 52 -9.64 7.85 5.74
N TYR A 53 -10.79 8.36 5.31
CA TYR A 53 -11.00 8.74 3.91
C TYR A 53 -10.52 10.18 3.69
N ILE A 54 -9.63 10.39 2.73
CA ILE A 54 -9.14 11.71 2.32
C ILE A 54 -9.35 11.87 0.81
N GLY A 55 -10.13 12.88 0.43
CA GLY A 55 -10.44 13.24 -0.95
C GLY A 55 -10.63 14.74 -1.11
N ALA A 56 -10.87 15.19 -2.34
CA ALA A 56 -11.05 16.60 -2.68
C ALA A 56 -12.15 16.81 -3.72
N VAL A 57 -12.71 18.02 -3.73
CA VAL A 57 -13.62 18.51 -4.77
C VAL A 57 -13.03 19.75 -5.45
N TYR A 58 -13.33 19.91 -6.72
CA TYR A 58 -12.74 20.89 -7.63
C TYR A 58 -13.84 21.62 -8.40
N GLY A 59 -13.64 22.91 -8.62
CA GLY A 59 -14.53 23.77 -9.39
C GLY A 59 -15.03 24.99 -8.61
N PRO A 60 -15.99 25.74 -9.20
CA PRO A 60 -16.62 26.88 -8.55
C PRO A 60 -17.28 26.51 -7.22
N GLU A 61 -17.41 27.48 -6.31
CA GLU A 61 -17.99 27.27 -4.98
C GLU A 61 -19.37 26.57 -4.98
N PRO A 62 -20.35 26.96 -5.82
CA PRO A 62 -21.65 26.27 -5.86
C PRO A 62 -21.52 24.77 -6.17
N VAL A 63 -20.59 24.41 -7.06
CA VAL A 63 -20.32 23.00 -7.43
C VAL A 63 -19.67 22.29 -6.25
N ARG A 64 -18.60 22.84 -5.68
CA ARG A 64 -17.89 22.23 -4.54
C ARG A 64 -18.81 22.00 -3.36
N LYS A 65 -19.66 22.99 -3.02
CA LYS A 65 -20.63 22.90 -1.93
C LYS A 65 -21.60 21.73 -2.16
N ALA A 66 -22.23 21.66 -3.33
CA ALA A 66 -23.16 20.57 -3.65
C ALA A 66 -22.50 19.19 -3.59
N LEU A 67 -21.27 19.06 -4.11
CA LEU A 67 -20.53 17.79 -4.08
C LEU A 67 -20.13 17.36 -2.66
N LEU A 68 -19.70 18.31 -1.82
CA LEU A 68 -19.35 18.04 -0.41
C LEU A 68 -20.59 17.67 0.41
N GLU A 69 -21.73 18.31 0.18
CA GLU A 69 -23.00 17.97 0.85
C GLU A 69 -23.42 16.53 0.56
N VAL A 70 -23.39 16.10 -0.71
CA VAL A 70 -23.67 14.70 -1.09
C VAL A 70 -22.63 13.76 -0.50
N THR A 71 -21.35 14.09 -0.57
CA THR A 71 -20.26 13.26 -0.03
C THR A 71 -20.42 13.04 1.47
N LYS A 72 -20.64 14.13 2.23
CA LYS A 72 -20.87 14.07 3.68
C LYS A 72 -22.11 13.25 4.01
N LYS A 73 -23.23 13.48 3.32
CA LYS A 73 -24.48 12.74 3.54
C LYS A 73 -24.30 11.23 3.36
N GLU A 74 -23.58 10.81 2.32
CA GLU A 74 -23.43 9.39 1.99
C GLU A 74 -22.35 8.71 2.83
N MET A 75 -21.17 9.33 2.97
CA MET A 75 -20.06 8.76 3.75
C MET A 75 -20.34 8.73 5.25
N CYS A 76 -21.14 9.68 5.76
CA CYS A 76 -21.47 9.72 7.19
C CYS A 76 -22.66 8.86 7.61
N LYS A 77 -23.16 7.97 6.75
CA LYS A 77 -24.15 6.95 7.14
C LYS A 77 -23.58 5.91 8.11
N VAL A 78 -22.26 5.77 8.15
CA VAL A 78 -21.57 4.88 9.10
C VAL A 78 -21.62 5.50 10.49
N PRO A 79 -22.16 4.80 11.52
CA PRO A 79 -22.22 5.33 12.88
C PRO A 79 -20.84 5.73 13.42
N GLY A 80 -20.75 6.89 14.07
CA GLY A 80 -19.50 7.42 14.62
C GLY A 80 -18.56 8.10 13.61
N SER A 81 -18.93 8.12 12.33
CA SER A 81 -18.20 8.87 11.31
C SER A 81 -18.21 10.38 11.60
N ARG A 82 -17.10 11.04 11.26
CA ARG A 82 -16.90 12.49 11.40
C ARG A 82 -16.40 13.04 10.07
N PHE A 83 -16.76 14.27 9.78
CA PHE A 83 -16.38 14.96 8.55
C PHE A 83 -15.63 16.24 8.91
N PHE A 84 -14.44 16.42 8.33
CA PHE A 84 -13.57 17.56 8.59
C PHE A 84 -13.25 18.27 7.28
N HIS A 85 -13.33 19.58 7.28
CA HIS A 85 -12.72 20.47 6.29
C HIS A 85 -11.26 20.76 6.66
N LEU A 86 -10.56 21.50 5.80
CA LEU A 86 -9.15 21.84 6.06
C LEU A 86 -9.01 22.68 7.32
N GLU A 87 -9.86 23.69 7.45
CA GLU A 87 -9.91 24.61 8.59
C GLU A 87 -10.19 23.93 9.94
N ASP A 88 -10.78 22.73 9.94
CA ASP A 88 -11.09 21.98 11.17
C ASP A 88 -9.86 21.26 11.75
N ARG A 89 -8.72 21.24 11.03
CA ARG A 89 -7.51 20.48 11.40
C ARG A 89 -6.33 21.41 11.60
N THR A 90 -6.02 21.76 12.84
CA THR A 90 -4.95 22.73 13.17
C THR A 90 -3.71 22.08 13.79
N GLU A 91 -3.68 20.76 13.90
CA GLU A 91 -2.54 20.04 14.47
C GLU A 91 -1.27 20.21 13.62
N PRO A 92 -0.08 20.30 14.26
CA PRO A 92 1.18 20.32 13.54
C PRO A 92 1.33 19.09 12.64
N HIS A 93 1.79 19.29 11.40
CA HIS A 93 1.98 18.22 10.43
C HIS A 93 0.69 17.41 10.16
N SER A 94 -0.45 18.09 10.04
CA SER A 94 -1.70 17.45 9.66
C SER A 94 -1.58 16.68 8.34
N THR A 95 -1.90 15.39 8.36
CA THR A 95 -1.97 14.53 7.17
C THR A 95 -2.97 15.06 6.15
N LEU A 96 -4.06 15.70 6.60
CA LEU A 96 -5.04 16.33 5.72
C LEU A 96 -4.43 17.53 4.96
N HIS A 97 -3.64 18.37 5.63
CA HIS A 97 -2.95 19.51 5.00
C HIS A 97 -1.88 19.05 4.01
N ALA A 98 -1.04 18.08 4.40
CA ALA A 98 -0.05 17.48 3.49
C ALA A 98 -0.73 16.91 2.23
N ARG A 99 -1.90 16.27 2.41
CA ARG A 99 -2.68 15.74 1.30
C ARG A 99 -3.37 16.81 0.46
N ALA A 100 -3.83 17.91 1.06
CA ALA A 100 -4.42 19.02 0.34
C ALA A 100 -3.44 19.61 -0.68
N GLU A 101 -2.17 19.80 -0.29
CA GLU A 101 -1.09 20.20 -1.21
C GLU A 101 -0.93 19.20 -2.35
N THR A 102 -0.82 17.90 -2.04
CA THR A 102 -0.69 16.87 -3.08
C THR A 102 -1.88 16.82 -4.03
N MET A 103 -3.11 16.95 -3.52
CA MET A 103 -4.34 16.89 -4.31
C MET A 103 -4.55 18.11 -5.22
N LYS A 104 -3.78 19.19 -5.03
CA LYS A 104 -3.71 20.33 -5.97
C LYS A 104 -2.40 20.38 -6.77
N GLY A 105 -1.63 19.29 -6.77
CA GLY A 105 -0.41 19.15 -7.57
C GLY A 105 0.82 19.84 -6.98
N VAL A 106 0.78 20.23 -5.70
CA VAL A 106 1.94 20.80 -5.00
C VAL A 106 2.72 19.66 -4.33
N PRO A 107 4.02 19.48 -4.64
CA PRO A 107 4.82 18.43 -4.06
C PRO A 107 5.15 18.73 -2.60
N THR A 108 5.20 17.69 -1.77
CA THR A 108 5.59 17.78 -0.36
C THR A 108 6.47 16.61 0.05
N TRP A 109 7.21 16.79 1.16
CA TRP A 109 7.99 15.74 1.80
C TRP A 109 7.37 15.25 3.10
N ASP A 110 6.24 15.83 3.52
CA ASP A 110 5.61 15.59 4.81
C ASP A 110 5.28 14.12 5.01
N GLU A 111 4.82 13.44 3.95
CA GLU A 111 4.50 12.02 4.05
C GLU A 111 5.73 11.13 4.22
N LEU A 112 6.97 11.61 4.15
CA LEU A 112 8.14 10.82 4.56
C LEU A 112 8.30 10.76 6.08
N ARG A 113 7.50 11.49 6.87
CA ARG A 113 7.62 11.53 8.33
C ARG A 113 7.52 10.17 9.00
N TRP A 114 6.67 9.26 8.50
CA TRP A 114 6.56 7.93 9.08
C TRP A 114 7.83 7.08 8.91
N LEU A 115 8.59 7.32 7.82
CA LEU A 115 9.93 6.74 7.63
C LEU A 115 10.97 7.36 8.56
N LYS A 116 10.72 8.55 9.12
CA LYS A 116 11.69 9.19 10.02
C LYS A 116 11.66 8.59 11.42
N HIS A 117 10.51 8.15 11.92
CA HIS A 117 10.37 7.86 13.35
C HIS A 117 9.49 6.67 13.74
N TRP A 118 8.82 5.95 12.83
CA TRP A 118 7.95 4.84 13.27
C TRP A 118 8.72 3.76 14.04
N VAL A 119 9.83 3.27 13.48
CA VAL A 119 10.76 2.29 14.08
C VAL A 119 12.22 2.71 13.83
N PRO A 120 13.22 2.16 14.55
CA PRO A 120 14.63 2.41 14.25
C PRO A 120 14.99 1.98 12.82
N ASN A 121 15.83 2.75 12.13
CA ASN A 121 16.25 2.52 10.73
C ASN A 121 15.08 2.14 9.80
N CYS A 122 13.97 2.84 9.99
CA CYS A 122 12.71 2.58 9.30
C CYS A 122 12.90 2.63 7.78
N THR A 123 12.44 1.58 7.14
CA THR A 123 12.24 1.49 5.69
C THR A 123 10.92 0.78 5.44
N PHE A 124 10.54 0.69 4.17
CA PHE A 124 9.41 -0.13 3.79
C PHE A 124 9.64 -0.85 2.48
N LEU A 125 8.80 -1.86 2.27
CA LEU A 125 8.60 -2.51 0.99
C LEU A 125 7.08 -2.52 0.71
N SER A 126 6.68 -2.29 -0.53
CA SER A 126 5.25 -2.29 -0.88
C SER A 126 4.81 -3.64 -1.44
N PHE A 127 3.67 -4.12 -0.96
CA PHE A 127 2.85 -5.16 -1.58
C PHE A 127 1.60 -4.47 -2.13
N SER A 128 1.35 -4.57 -3.44
CA SER A 128 0.36 -3.70 -4.09
C SER A 128 -0.64 -4.44 -4.99
N PRO A 129 -1.48 -5.31 -4.42
CA PRO A 129 -2.56 -5.97 -5.16
C PRO A 129 -3.64 -5.00 -5.64
N ILE A 130 -4.31 -5.37 -6.71
CA ILE A 130 -5.54 -4.69 -7.16
C ILE A 130 -6.75 -5.28 -6.43
N SER A 131 -7.65 -4.40 -6.02
CA SER A 131 -8.95 -4.74 -5.46
C SER A 131 -10.08 -4.21 -6.33
N LYS A 132 -11.25 -4.84 -6.28
CA LYS A 132 -12.47 -4.26 -6.83
C LYS A 132 -12.92 -3.12 -5.91
N VAL A 133 -13.65 -2.14 -6.44
CA VAL A 133 -14.37 -1.14 -5.62
C VAL A 133 -15.60 -1.80 -4.99
N ASP A 134 -15.36 -2.75 -4.09
CA ASP A 134 -16.35 -3.55 -3.39
C ASP A 134 -15.89 -3.80 -1.96
N GLY A 135 -16.77 -3.51 -0.99
CA GLY A 135 -16.43 -3.59 0.43
C GLY A 135 -16.12 -5.01 0.91
N LYS A 136 -16.76 -6.04 0.33
CA LYS A 136 -16.51 -7.44 0.72
C LYS A 136 -15.14 -7.90 0.24
N VAL A 137 -14.77 -7.54 -0.99
CA VAL A 137 -13.44 -7.84 -1.55
C VAL A 137 -12.36 -7.09 -0.77
N ALA A 138 -12.54 -5.79 -0.51
CA ALA A 138 -11.58 -4.99 0.25
C ALA A 138 -11.36 -5.53 1.67
N MET A 139 -12.45 -5.90 2.37
CA MET A 139 -12.36 -6.51 3.70
C MET A 139 -11.66 -7.87 3.67
N ARG A 140 -11.96 -8.73 2.68
CA ARG A 140 -11.31 -10.03 2.55
C ARG A 140 -9.81 -9.90 2.32
N GLN A 141 -9.39 -8.96 1.47
CA GLN A 141 -7.97 -8.66 1.28
C GLN A 141 -7.34 -8.15 2.60
N TYR A 142 -7.98 -7.19 3.27
CA TYR A 142 -7.50 -6.65 4.54
C TYR A 142 -7.32 -7.73 5.62
N GLU A 143 -8.32 -8.58 5.85
CA GLU A 143 -8.24 -9.63 6.88
C GLU A 143 -7.17 -10.66 6.57
N MET A 144 -7.05 -11.09 5.31
CA MET A 144 -5.99 -12.01 4.89
C MET A 144 -4.61 -11.40 5.10
N ALA A 145 -4.40 -10.14 4.72
CA ALA A 145 -3.14 -9.47 4.95
C ALA A 145 -2.84 -9.34 6.45
N LYS A 146 -3.82 -8.87 7.24
CA LYS A 146 -3.69 -8.71 8.68
C LYS A 146 -3.25 -10.01 9.37
N GLU A 147 -3.81 -11.15 8.98
CA GLU A 147 -3.42 -12.44 9.53
C GLU A 147 -1.96 -12.80 9.20
N ARG A 148 -1.52 -12.60 7.96
CA ARG A 148 -0.11 -12.82 7.60
C ARG A 148 0.85 -11.86 8.30
N PHE A 149 0.44 -10.61 8.50
CA PHE A 149 1.21 -9.64 9.30
C PHE A 149 1.35 -10.09 10.76
N ARG A 150 0.29 -10.64 11.35
CA ARG A 150 0.32 -11.22 12.70
C ARG A 150 1.31 -12.38 12.78
N GLU A 151 1.26 -13.33 11.84
CA GLU A 151 2.21 -14.44 11.74
C GLU A 151 3.65 -13.96 11.55
N ALA A 152 3.84 -12.93 10.71
CA ALA A 152 5.13 -12.29 10.47
C ALA A 152 5.59 -11.42 11.64
N LYS A 153 4.78 -11.20 12.68
CA LYS A 153 5.07 -10.31 13.81
C LYS A 153 5.39 -8.87 13.38
N LEU A 154 4.55 -8.31 12.50
CA LEU A 154 4.66 -6.95 11.97
C LEU A 154 3.33 -6.20 12.11
N ASP A 155 3.40 -4.88 12.29
CA ASP A 155 2.21 -4.02 12.26
C ASP A 155 1.70 -3.84 10.82
N PHE A 156 0.38 -3.87 10.63
CA PHE A 156 -0.24 -3.68 9.31
C PHE A 156 -0.39 -2.19 8.95
N PHE A 157 0.06 -1.83 7.73
CA PHE A 157 -0.14 -0.52 7.12
C PHE A 157 -0.78 -0.70 5.75
N GLY A 158 -1.83 0.08 5.46
CA GLY A 158 -2.54 -0.03 4.19
C GLY A 158 -3.15 1.27 3.72
N ILE A 159 -3.21 1.41 2.40
CA ILE A 159 -3.89 2.49 1.69
C ILE A 159 -4.65 1.88 0.53
N PHE A 160 -5.95 2.13 0.44
CA PHE A 160 -6.69 1.95 -0.81
C PHE A 160 -6.69 3.27 -1.58
N SER A 161 -6.02 3.32 -2.72
CA SER A 161 -6.15 4.43 -3.68
C SER A 161 -7.27 4.09 -4.65
N ILE A 162 -8.32 4.91 -4.67
CA ILE A 162 -9.60 4.55 -5.29
C ILE A 162 -9.63 5.08 -6.73
N GLY A 163 -9.53 4.17 -7.69
CA GLY A 163 -9.79 4.43 -9.09
C GLY A 163 -11.27 4.34 -9.42
N MET A 164 -11.61 4.39 -10.71
CA MET A 164 -13.00 4.41 -11.16
C MET A 164 -13.74 3.08 -10.92
N ARG A 165 -13.03 1.96 -11.13
CA ARG A 165 -13.57 0.60 -11.09
C ARG A 165 -12.68 -0.39 -10.35
N GLU A 166 -11.54 0.10 -9.84
CA GLU A 166 -10.58 -0.66 -9.07
C GLU A 166 -10.08 0.19 -7.90
N MET A 167 -9.44 -0.46 -6.94
CA MET A 167 -8.63 0.21 -5.94
C MET A 167 -7.24 -0.42 -5.94
N HIS A 168 -6.22 0.41 -5.94
CA HIS A 168 -4.87 -0.05 -5.63
C HIS A 168 -4.77 -0.20 -4.12
N ASN A 169 -4.71 -1.44 -3.64
CA ASN A 169 -4.50 -1.75 -2.23
C ASN A 169 -3.00 -1.78 -1.95
N VAL A 170 -2.44 -0.64 -1.56
CA VAL A 170 -1.02 -0.51 -1.26
C VAL A 170 -0.80 -0.84 0.21
N VAL A 171 -0.24 -2.00 0.47
CA VAL A 171 0.18 -2.46 1.78
C VAL A 171 1.65 -2.10 1.99
N CYS A 172 1.94 -1.29 3.00
CA CYS A 172 3.29 -0.85 3.33
C CYS A 172 3.90 -1.77 4.39
N VAL A 173 4.80 -2.68 3.99
CA VAL A 173 5.51 -3.53 4.95
C VAL A 173 6.65 -2.71 5.56
N VAL A 174 6.43 -2.15 6.75
CA VAL A 174 7.39 -1.28 7.45
C VAL A 174 8.32 -2.10 8.36
N TYR A 175 9.63 -1.86 8.28
CA TYR A 175 10.61 -2.62 9.07
C TYR A 175 11.92 -1.87 9.32
N ASN A 176 12.69 -2.36 10.29
CA ASN A 176 14.08 -1.95 10.55
C ASN A 176 15.00 -2.65 9.54
N ARG A 177 15.62 -1.89 8.63
CA ARG A 177 16.48 -2.45 7.57
C ARG A 177 17.77 -3.11 8.08
N GLU A 178 18.20 -2.81 9.29
CA GLU A 178 19.42 -3.35 9.88
C GLU A 178 19.15 -4.63 10.70
N ASP A 179 17.89 -4.92 11.00
CA ASP A 179 17.50 -6.16 11.67
C ASP A 179 17.38 -7.31 10.65
N ALA A 180 18.36 -8.22 10.70
CA ALA A 180 18.41 -9.39 9.80
C ALA A 180 17.24 -10.36 10.00
N ASP A 181 16.69 -10.49 11.21
CA ASP A 181 15.53 -11.34 11.46
C ASP A 181 14.26 -10.70 10.90
N MET A 182 14.05 -9.42 11.16
CA MET A 182 12.91 -8.69 10.63
C MET A 182 12.91 -8.71 9.10
N ARG A 183 14.08 -8.57 8.44
CA ARG A 183 14.20 -8.72 6.98
C ARG A 183 13.78 -10.10 6.48
N ARG A 184 14.13 -11.19 7.17
CA ARG A 184 13.67 -12.54 6.82
C ARG A 184 12.15 -12.67 6.93
N ARG A 185 11.56 -12.15 8.02
CA ARG A 185 10.10 -12.15 8.22
C ARG A 185 9.36 -11.34 7.16
N VAL A 186 9.90 -10.18 6.77
CA VAL A 186 9.34 -9.35 5.69
C VAL A 186 9.36 -10.08 4.34
N GLN A 187 10.44 -10.76 4.01
CA GLN A 187 10.52 -11.52 2.76
C GLN A 187 9.55 -12.69 2.77
N TRP A 188 9.48 -13.45 3.86
CA TRP A 188 8.49 -14.50 4.02
C TRP A 188 7.07 -13.97 3.87
N LEU A 189 6.76 -12.83 4.52
CA LEU A 189 5.45 -12.20 4.50
C LEU A 189 5.05 -11.86 3.07
N ILE A 190 5.88 -11.11 2.34
CA ILE A 190 5.46 -10.66 1.01
C ILE A 190 5.38 -11.79 -0.01
N ARG A 191 6.31 -12.75 0.02
CA ARG A 191 6.23 -13.92 -0.87
C ARG A 191 4.97 -14.72 -0.60
N THR A 192 4.57 -14.85 0.66
CA THR A 192 3.33 -15.52 1.07
C THR A 192 2.10 -14.75 0.60
N LEU A 193 2.09 -13.42 0.78
CA LEU A 193 0.98 -12.57 0.33
C LEU A 193 0.77 -12.64 -1.18
N ILE A 194 1.85 -12.58 -1.99
CA ILE A 194 1.76 -12.71 -3.46
C ILE A 194 1.06 -14.02 -3.84
N ARG A 195 1.49 -15.14 -3.27
CA ARG A 195 0.89 -16.46 -3.54
C ARG A 195 -0.57 -16.52 -3.10
N ASP A 196 -0.87 -16.07 -1.88
CA ASP A 196 -2.22 -16.14 -1.32
C ASP A 196 -3.20 -15.25 -2.10
N TYR A 197 -2.76 -14.06 -2.52
CA TYR A 197 -3.59 -13.15 -3.30
C TYR A 197 -3.81 -13.65 -4.72
N ALA A 198 -2.77 -14.17 -5.38
CA ALA A 198 -2.88 -14.78 -6.70
C ALA A 198 -3.87 -15.96 -6.69
N ALA A 199 -3.83 -16.82 -5.67
CA ALA A 199 -4.78 -17.93 -5.48
C ALA A 199 -6.24 -17.46 -5.32
N ASN A 200 -6.45 -16.18 -5.03
CA ASN A 200 -7.77 -15.54 -4.91
C ASN A 200 -8.12 -14.63 -6.10
N GLY A 201 -7.30 -14.64 -7.16
CA GLY A 201 -7.52 -13.85 -8.37
C GLY A 201 -7.18 -12.36 -8.22
N TRP A 202 -6.30 -12.01 -7.28
CA TRP A 202 -5.80 -10.65 -7.10
C TRP A 202 -4.32 -10.60 -7.49
N GLY A 203 -3.99 -9.80 -8.50
CA GLY A 203 -2.60 -9.59 -8.94
C GLY A 203 -2.06 -8.24 -8.49
N GLU A 204 -0.73 -8.14 -8.40
CA GLU A 204 -0.04 -6.88 -8.10
C GLU A 204 0.16 -6.02 -9.35
N PHE A 205 -0.05 -4.71 -9.21
CA PHE A 205 0.19 -3.78 -10.31
C PHE A 205 1.68 -3.45 -10.49
N ARG A 206 2.44 -3.45 -9.38
CA ARG A 206 3.88 -3.14 -9.30
C ARG A 206 4.51 -3.84 -8.11
N THR A 207 5.80 -4.17 -8.21
CA THR A 207 6.55 -4.83 -7.14
C THR A 207 8.03 -4.44 -7.12
N HIS A 208 8.72 -4.82 -6.04
CA HIS A 208 10.15 -4.65 -5.83
C HIS A 208 10.97 -5.55 -6.78
N ILE A 209 12.21 -5.17 -7.11
CA ILE A 209 13.11 -5.95 -8.01
C ILE A 209 13.27 -7.40 -7.56
N GLY A 210 13.30 -7.64 -6.25
CA GLY A 210 13.43 -8.97 -5.64
C GLY A 210 12.23 -9.91 -5.85
N LEU A 211 11.13 -9.40 -6.41
CA LEU A 211 9.85 -10.09 -6.49
C LEU A 211 9.27 -10.11 -7.91
N MET A 212 9.96 -9.49 -8.89
CA MET A 212 9.44 -9.33 -10.24
C MET A 212 9.15 -10.66 -10.91
N ASP A 213 10.04 -11.66 -10.76
CA ASP A 213 9.82 -13.00 -11.30
C ASP A 213 8.61 -13.67 -10.67
N GLN A 214 8.52 -13.69 -9.33
CA GLN A 214 7.41 -14.32 -8.62
C GLN A 214 6.07 -13.69 -9.01
N VAL A 215 5.99 -12.36 -9.08
CA VAL A 215 4.77 -11.66 -9.50
C VAL A 215 4.44 -11.97 -10.97
N ALA A 216 5.43 -11.93 -11.87
CA ALA A 216 5.20 -12.25 -13.29
C ALA A 216 4.71 -13.70 -13.47
N ASP A 217 5.19 -14.62 -12.64
CA ASP A 217 4.77 -16.02 -12.65
C ASP A 217 3.32 -16.21 -12.17
N THR A 218 2.70 -15.23 -11.49
CA THR A 218 1.24 -15.26 -11.20
C THR A 218 0.35 -14.93 -12.40
N TYR A 219 0.89 -14.28 -13.44
CA TYR A 219 0.16 -13.95 -14.66
C TYR A 219 0.30 -15.08 -15.69
N ASP A 220 -0.07 -16.30 -15.29
CA ASP A 220 0.24 -17.58 -15.94
C ASP A 220 -0.83 -18.11 -16.91
N PHE A 221 -1.90 -17.34 -17.15
CA PHE A 221 -2.99 -17.75 -18.02
C PHE A 221 -2.49 -18.24 -19.40
N ASN A 222 -3.02 -19.40 -19.82
CA ASN A 222 -2.68 -20.06 -21.08
C ASN A 222 -1.18 -20.34 -21.22
N ASP A 223 -0.61 -20.94 -20.16
CA ASP A 223 0.81 -21.28 -20.05
C ASP A 223 1.71 -20.04 -20.19
N HIS A 224 1.44 -19.01 -19.39
CA HIS A 224 2.15 -17.73 -19.41
C HIS A 224 2.19 -17.05 -20.79
N ALA A 225 1.06 -17.00 -21.50
CA ALA A 225 0.97 -16.40 -22.83
C ALA A 225 1.45 -14.93 -22.85
N LEU A 226 1.16 -14.16 -21.80
CA LEU A 226 1.62 -12.78 -21.67
C LEU A 226 3.15 -12.68 -21.59
N ARG A 227 3.80 -13.55 -20.80
CA ARG A 227 5.26 -13.57 -20.66
C ARG A 227 5.93 -13.89 -21.99
N ARG A 228 5.51 -14.97 -22.66
CA ARG A 228 6.07 -15.38 -23.96
C ARG A 228 5.94 -14.31 -25.04
N LEU A 229 4.80 -13.62 -25.08
CA LEU A 229 4.60 -12.50 -26.01
C LEU A 229 5.63 -11.38 -25.73
N ASN A 230 5.78 -10.99 -24.46
CA ASN A 230 6.72 -9.94 -24.08
C ASN A 230 8.19 -10.34 -24.31
N GLU A 231 8.57 -11.59 -24.06
CA GLU A 231 9.91 -12.11 -24.37
C GLU A 231 10.18 -12.09 -25.88
N SER A 232 9.20 -12.47 -26.71
CA SER A 232 9.31 -12.40 -28.17
C SER A 232 9.53 -10.96 -28.67
N ILE A 233 8.78 -10.00 -28.12
CA ILE A 233 8.95 -8.57 -28.42
C ILE A 233 10.32 -8.08 -27.93
N LYS A 234 10.72 -8.48 -26.72
CA LYS A 234 12.00 -8.11 -26.11
C LYS A 234 13.17 -8.57 -26.97
N ASP A 235 13.20 -9.82 -27.38
CA ASP A 235 14.29 -10.37 -28.19
C ASP A 235 14.34 -9.78 -29.61
N ALA A 236 13.19 -9.37 -30.16
CA ALA A 236 13.13 -8.70 -31.45
C ALA A 236 13.69 -7.27 -31.40
N LEU A 237 13.40 -6.52 -30.32
CA LEU A 237 13.80 -5.12 -30.17
C LEU A 237 15.18 -4.95 -29.51
N ASP A 238 15.61 -5.91 -28.72
CA ASP A 238 16.89 -5.90 -27.99
C ASP A 238 17.59 -7.27 -28.13
N PRO A 239 18.11 -7.59 -29.33
CA PRO A 239 18.67 -8.92 -29.63
C PRO A 239 19.90 -9.29 -28.80
N ASN A 240 20.58 -8.30 -28.21
CA ASN A 240 21.73 -8.48 -27.32
C ASN A 240 21.33 -8.48 -25.83
N GLY A 241 20.06 -8.20 -25.51
CA GLY A 241 19.54 -8.23 -24.14
C GLY A 241 20.13 -7.18 -23.19
N ILE A 242 20.56 -6.03 -23.71
CA ILE A 242 21.31 -5.03 -22.92
C ILE A 242 20.42 -4.14 -22.04
N LEU A 243 19.14 -3.99 -22.38
CA LEU A 243 18.24 -3.06 -21.70
C LEU A 243 17.50 -3.74 -20.54
N ALA A 244 18.02 -3.58 -19.32
CA ALA A 244 17.37 -4.01 -18.07
C ALA A 244 16.82 -5.46 -18.08
N PRO A 245 17.67 -6.48 -18.34
CA PRO A 245 17.25 -7.88 -18.33
C PRO A 245 16.62 -8.27 -16.99
N GLY A 246 15.49 -8.98 -17.03
CA GLY A 246 14.75 -9.41 -15.83
C GLY A 246 13.76 -8.38 -15.28
N LYS A 247 13.72 -7.15 -15.83
CA LYS A 247 12.70 -6.17 -15.46
C LYS A 247 11.30 -6.77 -15.70
N SER A 248 10.48 -6.76 -14.65
CA SER A 248 9.12 -7.34 -14.66
C SER A 248 9.08 -8.84 -14.99
N GLY A 249 10.17 -9.57 -14.72
CA GLY A 249 10.26 -11.01 -14.97
C GLY A 249 10.43 -11.40 -16.44
N ILE A 250 10.78 -10.44 -17.31
CA ILE A 250 11.02 -10.65 -18.74
C ILE A 250 12.52 -10.77 -18.99
N TRP A 251 12.96 -11.95 -19.42
CA TRP A 251 14.36 -12.26 -19.62
C TRP A 251 14.68 -12.40 -21.12
N PRO A 252 15.73 -11.74 -21.64
CA PRO A 252 16.18 -11.95 -23.02
C PRO A 252 16.70 -13.37 -23.22
N LYS A 253 16.62 -13.92 -24.45
CA LYS A 253 17.08 -15.28 -24.80
C LYS A 253 18.52 -15.63 -24.38
N GLY A 254 19.40 -14.63 -24.27
CA GLY A 254 20.80 -14.81 -23.87
C GLY A 254 21.00 -15.05 -22.37
N TYR A 255 19.95 -14.83 -21.56
CA TYR A 255 19.97 -15.03 -20.12
C TYR A 255 19.28 -16.34 -19.76
N ASP A 256 20.00 -17.22 -19.10
CA ASP A 256 19.44 -18.42 -18.49
C ASP A 256 18.63 -18.03 -17.23
N LYS A 257 17.29 -17.89 -17.37
CA LYS A 257 16.40 -17.47 -16.28
C LYS A 257 16.64 -18.27 -14.99
N THR A 258 16.97 -19.57 -15.07
CA THR A 258 17.19 -20.40 -13.88
C THR A 258 18.39 -19.97 -13.03
N LYS A 259 19.34 -19.24 -13.62
CA LYS A 259 20.53 -18.71 -12.94
C LYS A 259 20.35 -17.28 -12.43
N TRP A 260 19.45 -16.52 -13.06
CA TRP A 260 19.31 -15.09 -12.80
C TRP A 260 18.05 -14.72 -12.04
N ALA A 261 16.97 -15.49 -12.21
CA ALA A 261 15.73 -15.27 -11.48
C ALA A 261 15.98 -15.44 -9.98
N LEU A 262 15.46 -14.51 -9.21
CA LEU A 262 15.54 -14.59 -7.76
C LEU A 262 14.49 -15.62 -7.31
N GLY A 263 14.97 -16.80 -6.91
CA GLY A 263 14.14 -17.89 -6.40
C GLY A 263 13.37 -17.53 -5.13
N GLU A 264 12.70 -18.50 -4.51
CA GLU A 264 11.94 -18.28 -3.26
C GLU A 264 12.84 -18.07 -2.02
N ASP A 265 14.14 -18.32 -2.18
CA ASP A 265 15.14 -18.18 -1.12
C ASP A 265 15.26 -16.74 -0.58
N TYR A 266 15.85 -16.65 0.60
CA TYR A 266 16.16 -15.39 1.25
C TYR A 266 17.15 -14.56 0.41
N ILE A 267 16.73 -13.36 0.05
CA ILE A 267 17.54 -12.33 -0.59
C ILE A 267 18.37 -11.65 0.50
N LYS A 268 19.69 -11.82 0.46
CA LYS A 268 20.58 -11.35 1.53
C LYS A 268 20.63 -9.83 1.69
#